data_AF-K6ECA4-F1
#
_entry.id   AF-K6ECA4-F1
#
_cell.length_a   1.000
_cell.length_b   1.000
_cell.length_c   1.000
_cell.angle_alpha   90.00
_cell.angle_beta   90.00
_cell.angle_gamma   90.00
#
_symmetry.space_group_name_H-M   'P 1'
#
loop_
_entity.id
_entity.type
_entity.pdbx_description
1 polymer ?
#
loop_
_entity_poly.entity_id
_entity_poly.type
_entity_poly.pdbx_seq_one_letter_code
_entity_poly.pdbx_strand_id
1 'polypeptide(L)'
;MEKAANLCWEGLTLKHVSHPKIVKPYILFIFSALLVELFLIALFGVSGFIFYQNSFSPDIVYYICGAVLLLMFVITISVLKAIISRWNIF
;
A
#
# COMPACT_ATOMS: atom_id res chain seq x y z
N MET A 1 -22.03 1.92 9.63
CA MET A 1 -20.71 2.18 9.01
C MET A 1 -20.01 0.90 8.54
N GLU A 2 -20.14 -0.21 9.27
CA GLU A 2 -19.51 -1.51 8.93
C GLU A 2 -19.82 -2.02 7.51
N LYS A 3 -21.07 -1.85 7.03
CA LYS A 3 -21.46 -2.34 5.71
C LYS A 3 -20.69 -1.66 4.56
N ALA A 4 -20.41 -0.37 4.67
CA ALA A 4 -19.66 0.37 3.65
C ALA A 4 -18.17 0.00 3.66
N ALA A 5 -17.58 -0.14 4.85
CA ALA A 5 -16.20 -0.59 5.01
C ALA A 5 -16.02 -2.02 4.45
N ASN A 6 -16.95 -2.93 4.73
CA ASN A 6 -16.94 -4.27 4.17
C ASN A 6 -17.05 -4.25 2.64
N LEU A 7 -17.98 -3.48 2.07
CA LEU A 7 -18.11 -3.37 0.61
C LEU A 7 -16.85 -2.81 -0.05
N CYS A 8 -16.22 -1.80 0.57
CA CYS A 8 -14.95 -1.25 0.12
C CYS A 8 -13.84 -2.33 0.12
N TRP A 9 -13.73 -3.06 1.23
CA TRP A 9 -12.76 -4.14 1.39
C TRP A 9 -12.98 -5.27 0.38
N GLU A 10 -14.22 -5.64 0.14
CA GLU A 10 -14.58 -6.66 -0.86
C GLU A 10 -14.28 -6.21 -2.29
N GLY A 11 -14.41 -4.91 -2.58
CA GLY A 11 -13.99 -4.32 -3.85
C GLY A 11 -12.47 -4.34 -4.03
N LEU A 12 -11.72 -3.88 -3.03
CA LEU A 12 -10.25 -3.87 -3.03
C LEU A 12 -9.65 -5.28 -3.15
N THR A 13 -10.24 -6.27 -2.48
CA THR A 13 -9.76 -7.67 -2.54
C THR A 13 -10.31 -8.44 -3.73
N LEU A 14 -11.08 -7.79 -4.62
CA LEU A 14 -11.77 -8.41 -5.76
C LEU A 14 -12.58 -9.66 -5.37
N LYS A 15 -13.18 -9.70 -4.18
CA LYS A 15 -13.82 -10.89 -3.61
C LYS A 15 -14.90 -11.49 -4.52
N HIS A 16 -15.60 -10.68 -5.31
CA HIS A 16 -16.66 -11.14 -6.21
C HIS A 16 -16.23 -11.27 -7.68
N VAL A 17 -14.99 -10.90 -8.03
CA VAL A 17 -14.48 -10.93 -9.40
C VAL A 17 -13.43 -12.03 -9.54
N SER A 18 -13.71 -13.05 -10.34
CA SER A 18 -12.80 -14.18 -10.61
C SER A 18 -12.27 -14.20 -12.04
N HIS A 19 -12.69 -13.28 -12.89
CA HIS A 19 -12.35 -13.33 -14.31
C HIS A 19 -10.85 -13.05 -14.52
N PRO A 20 -10.06 -14.00 -15.06
CA PRO A 20 -8.59 -13.92 -15.07
C PRO A 20 -8.05 -12.71 -15.84
N LYS A 21 -8.76 -12.29 -16.90
CA LYS A 21 -8.46 -11.08 -17.69
C LYS A 21 -8.53 -9.77 -16.90
N ILE A 22 -9.25 -9.73 -15.78
CA ILE A 22 -9.40 -8.55 -14.91
C ILE A 22 -8.47 -8.66 -13.71
N VAL A 23 -8.37 -9.85 -13.12
CA VAL A 23 -7.55 -10.06 -11.92
C VAL A 23 -6.06 -9.90 -12.20
N LYS A 24 -5.55 -10.40 -13.33
CA LYS A 24 -4.12 -10.29 -13.69
C LYS A 24 -3.62 -8.84 -13.81
N PRO A 25 -4.27 -7.94 -14.58
CA PRO A 25 -3.83 -6.54 -14.63
C PRO A 25 -4.00 -5.84 -13.28
N TYR A 26 -4.99 -6.21 -12.47
CA TYR A 26 -5.16 -5.66 -11.13
C TYR A 26 -4.03 -6.05 -10.17
N ILE A 27 -3.61 -7.32 -10.17
CA ILE A 27 -2.45 -7.78 -9.37
C ILE A 27 -1.19 -7.02 -9.80
N LEU A 28 -0.98 -6.84 -11.11
CA LEU A 28 0.16 -6.09 -11.63
C LEU A 28 0.11 -4.62 -11.19
N PHE A 29 -1.08 -4.01 -11.19
CA PHE A 29 -1.29 -2.66 -10.65
C PHE A 29 -0.95 -2.58 -9.16
N ILE A 30 -1.49 -3.47 -8.32
CA ILE A 30 -1.19 -3.50 -6.88
C ILE A 30 0.31 -3.74 -6.62
N PHE A 31 0.94 -4.61 -7.41
CA PHE A 31 2.38 -4.84 -7.33
C PHE A 31 3.19 -3.59 -7.72
N SER A 32 2.78 -2.88 -8.77
CA SER A 32 3.41 -1.61 -9.16
C SER A 32 3.24 -0.53 -8.09
N ALA A 33 2.07 -0.46 -7.44
CA ALA A 33 1.83 0.43 -6.30
C ALA A 33 2.77 0.11 -5.14
N LEU A 34 2.94 -1.18 -4.81
CA LEU A 34 3.86 -1.63 -3.77
C LEU A 34 5.32 -1.25 -4.07
N LEU A 35 5.77 -1.36 -5.32
CA LEU A 35 7.10 -0.90 -5.72
C LEU A 35 7.29 0.61 -5.56
N VAL A 36 6.27 1.40 -5.92
CA VAL A 36 6.29 2.86 -5.71
C VAL A 36 6.31 3.21 -4.23
N GLU A 37 5.51 2.53 -3.40
CA GLU A 37 5.52 2.73 -1.95
C GLU A 37 6.88 2.40 -1.33
N LEU A 38 7.53 1.30 -1.74
CA LEU A 38 8.89 0.97 -1.30
C LEU A 38 9.90 2.05 -1.70
N PHE A 39 9.81 2.57 -2.92
CA PHE A 39 10.65 3.68 -3.38
C PHE A 39 10.43 4.93 -2.53
N LEU A 40 9.18 5.27 -2.21
CA LEU A 40 8.85 6.40 -1.34
C LEU A 40 9.35 6.18 0.10
N ILE A 41 9.27 4.96 0.63
CA ILE A 41 9.82 4.62 1.97
C ILE A 41 11.34 4.81 1.97
N ALA A 42 12.02 4.39 0.91
CA ALA A 42 13.46 4.58 0.78
C ALA A 42 13.82 6.07 0.71
N LEU A 43 13.10 6.85 -0.11
CA LEU A 43 13.29 8.31 -0.19
C LEU A 43 13.03 8.99 1.16
N PHE A 44 11.97 8.58 1.87
CA PHE A 44 11.66 9.08 3.21
C PHE A 44 12.79 8.73 4.20
N GLY A 45 13.32 7.51 4.15
CA GLY A 45 14.48 7.13 4.97
C GLY A 45 15.71 8.00 4.67
N VAL A 46 16.02 8.22 3.39
CA VAL A 46 17.15 9.05 2.95
C VAL A 46 16.96 10.50 3.37
N SER A 47 15.77 11.09 3.21
CA SER A 47 15.50 12.45 3.70
C SER A 47 15.67 12.56 5.20
N GLY A 48 15.21 11.56 5.96
CA GLY A 48 15.40 11.51 7.41
C GLY A 48 16.88 11.47 7.80
N PHE A 49 17.68 10.68 7.08
CA PHE A 49 19.12 10.62 7.28
C PHE A 49 19.82 11.96 6.97
N ILE A 50 19.41 12.64 5.90
CA ILE A 50 19.94 13.97 5.56
C ILE A 50 19.59 14.99 6.65
N PHE A 51 18.35 15.01 7.13
CA PHE A 51 17.94 15.92 8.23
C PHE A 51 18.75 15.66 9.50
N TYR A 52 18.97 14.39 9.84
CA TYR A 52 19.80 13.99 10.97
C TYR A 52 21.24 14.50 10.86
N GLN A 53 21.89 14.32 9.69
CA GLN A 53 23.25 14.81 9.48
C GLN A 53 23.36 16.34 9.57
N ASN A 54 22.37 17.06 9.05
CA ASN A 54 22.40 18.52 9.03
C ASN A 54 21.85 19.16 10.31
N SER A 55 21.51 18.35 11.34
CA SER A 55 20.91 18.81 12.61
C SER A 55 19.63 19.65 12.41
N PHE A 56 18.90 19.41 11.33
CA PHE A 56 17.60 20.03 11.07
C PHE A 56 16.49 19.18 11.67
N SER A 57 15.58 19.80 12.40
CA SER A 57 14.34 19.15 12.85
C SER A 57 13.33 19.13 11.70
N PRO A 58 12.83 17.94 11.27
CA PRO A 58 11.78 17.86 10.28
C PRO A 58 10.49 18.52 10.78
N ASP A 59 9.70 19.07 9.86
CA ASP A 59 8.38 19.64 10.15
C ASP A 59 7.39 18.55 10.60
N ILE A 60 6.34 18.92 11.33
CA ILE A 60 5.22 18.06 11.69
C ILE A 60 4.61 17.37 10.45
N VAL A 61 4.59 18.08 9.32
CA VAL A 61 4.11 17.55 8.04
C VAL A 61 4.91 16.31 7.61
N TYR A 62 6.21 16.30 7.86
CA TYR A 62 7.08 15.17 7.54
C TYR A 62 6.66 13.90 8.29
N TYR A 63 6.37 14.03 9.59
CA TYR A 63 5.92 12.90 10.42
C TYR A 63 4.54 12.39 9.99
N ILE A 64 3.61 13.29 9.63
CA ILE A 64 2.29 12.92 9.11
C ILE A 64 2.43 12.15 7.80
N CYS A 65 3.29 12.62 6.88
CA CYS A 65 3.58 11.92 5.62
C CYS A 65 4.12 10.51 5.88
N GLY A 66 5.03 10.34 6.84
CA GLY A 66 5.56 9.03 7.22
C GLY A 66 4.47 8.08 7.75
N ALA A 67 3.58 8.58 8.61
CA ALA A 67 2.46 7.80 9.12
C ALA A 67 1.48 7.38 8.02
N VAL A 68 1.15 8.27 7.09
CA VAL A 68 0.29 7.98 5.93
C VAL A 68 0.93 6.95 5.02
N LEU A 69 2.23 7.10 4.72
CA LEU A 69 2.97 6.17 3.88
C LEU A 69 2.98 4.76 4.47
N LEU A 70 3.20 4.64 5.79
CA LEU A 70 3.17 3.36 6.48
C LEU A 70 1.77 2.73 6.44
N LEU A 71 0.72 3.53 6.66
CA LEU A 71 -0.67 3.07 6.60
C LEU A 71 -1.04 2.57 5.21
N MET A 72 -0.68 3.32 4.16
CA MET A 72 -0.89 2.90 2.76
C MET A 72 -0.18 1.57 2.47
N PHE A 73 1.08 1.45 2.88
CA PHE A 73 1.87 0.24 2.69
C PHE A 73 1.25 -1.00 3.35
N VAL A 74 0.73 -0.86 4.57
CA VAL A 74 0.03 -1.95 5.27
C VAL A 74 -1.24 -2.36 4.52
N ILE A 75 -2.01 -1.42 4.01
CA ILE A 75 -3.22 -1.70 3.23
C ILE A 75 -2.84 -2.42 1.94
N THR A 76 -1.87 -1.91 1.19
CA THR A 76 -1.41 -2.48 -0.08
C THR A 76 -0.92 -3.92 0.07
N ILE A 77 -0.11 -4.21 1.10
CA ILE A 77 0.32 -5.58 1.42
C ILE A 77 -0.89 -6.46 1.79
N SER A 78 -1.81 -5.95 2.60
CA SER A 78 -2.98 -6.73 3.04
C SER A 78 -3.88 -7.11 1.88
N VAL A 79 -4.10 -6.18 0.94
CA VAL A 79 -4.85 -6.40 -0.30
C VAL A 79 -4.14 -7.41 -1.19
N LEU A 80 -2.83 -7.24 -1.41
CA LEU A 80 -2.05 -8.16 -2.23
C LEU A 80 -2.07 -9.59 -1.66
N LYS A 81 -1.88 -9.75 -0.35
CA LYS A 81 -1.95 -11.04 0.34
C LYS A 81 -3.32 -11.69 0.22
N ALA A 82 -4.40 -10.90 0.37
CA ALA A 82 -5.76 -11.41 0.23
C ALA A 82 -6.03 -11.94 -1.19
N ILE A 83 -5.56 -11.23 -2.22
CA ILE A 83 -5.75 -11.63 -3.62
C ILE A 83 -4.90 -12.87 -3.95
N ILE A 84 -3.62 -12.89 -3.58
CA ILE A 84 -2.73 -14.03 -3.84
C ILE A 84 -3.21 -15.28 -3.12
N SER A 85 -3.58 -15.18 -1.84
CA SER A 85 -4.10 -16.30 -1.04
C SER A 85 -5.30 -16.96 -1.72
N ARG A 86 -6.20 -16.14 -2.27
CA ARG A 86 -7.38 -16.62 -3.00
C ARG A 86 -7.04 -17.20 -4.37
N TRP A 87 -6.10 -16.59 -5.09
CA TRP A 87 -5.68 -17.07 -6.41
C TRP A 87 -4.94 -18.41 -6.31
N ASN A 88 -4.15 -18.64 -5.26
CA ASN A 88 -3.43 -19.89 -5.04
C ASN A 88 -4.34 -21.09 -4.68
N ILE A 89 -5.65 -20.84 -4.49
CA ILE A 89 -6.68 -21.87 -4.25
C ILE A 89 -7.37 -22.29 -5.56
N PHE A 90 -7.18 -21.55 -6.66
CA PHE A 90 -7.68 -21.87 -8.00
C PHE A 90 -6.56 -22.36 -8.92
#